data_AF-A0A0B7MLK7-F1
#
_entry.id   AF-A0A0B7MLK7-F1
#
_cell.length_a   1.000
_cell.length_b   1.000
_cell.length_c   1.000
_cell.angle_alpha   90.00
_cell.angle_beta   90.00
_cell.angle_gamma   90.00
#
_symmetry.space_group_name_H-M   'P 1'
#
loop_
_entity.id
_entity.type
_entity.pdbx_description
1 polymer ?
#
loop_
_entity_poly.entity_id
_entity_poly.type
_entity_poly.pdbx_seq_one_letter_code
_entity_poly.pdbx_strand_id
1 'polypeptide(L)' 'MKEKLLDILEEICETDMVKKDGNIDLVESHLIDSFGFIELLAAIEEEFGIELAPTEITREDVATPNKIIEYLTKRGCQ' A
#
# COMPACT_ATOMS: atom_id res chain seq x y z
N MET A 1 5.27 7.19 9.10
CA MET A 1 4.23 6.52 8.29
C MET A 1 4.69 6.29 6.86
N LYS A 2 4.95 7.34 6.08
CA LYS A 2 5.31 7.21 4.65
C LYS A 2 6.50 6.26 4.42
N GLU A 3 7.61 6.44 5.12
CA GLU A 3 8.79 5.57 4.95
C GLU A 3 8.49 4.10 5.23
N LYS A 4 7.86 3.79 6.38
CA LYS A 4 7.42 2.42 6.72
C LYS A 4 6.55 1.79 5.63
N LEU A 5 5.56 2.53 5.11
CA LEU A 5 4.72 1.99 4.04
C LEU A 5 5.53 1.73 2.76
N LEU A 6 6.46 2.63 2.42
CA LEU A 6 7.32 2.46 1.26
C LEU A 6 8.29 1.27 1.42
N ASP A 7 8.74 0.98 2.64
CA ASP A 7 9.52 -0.20 2.96
C ASP A 7 8.68 -1.47 2.74
N ILE A 8 7.47 -1.54 3.29
CA ILE A 8 6.53 -2.65 3.07
C ILE A 8 6.27 -2.87 1.58
N LEU A 9 6.00 -1.78 0.84
CA LEU A 9 5.75 -1.86 -0.60
C LEU A 9 6.99 -2.31 -1.38
N GLU A 10 8.19 -1.89 -0.99
CA GLU A 10 9.44 -2.35 -1.62
C GLU A 10 9.66 -3.85 -1.38
N GLU A 11 9.37 -4.34 -0.18
CA GLU A 11 9.48 -5.76 0.14
C GLU A 11 8.45 -6.60 -0.65
N ILE A 12 7.20 -6.15 -0.73
CA ILE A 12 6.13 -6.87 -1.45
C ILE A 12 6.35 -6.82 -2.97
N CYS A 13 6.73 -5.65 -3.51
CA CYS A 13 6.91 -5.47 -4.95
C CYS A 13 8.32 -5.89 -5.41
N GLU A 14 9.19 -6.30 -4.48
CA GLU A 14 10.61 -6.62 -4.70
C GLU A 14 11.35 -5.55 -5.51
N THR A 15 10.97 -4.27 -5.34
CA THR A 15 11.48 -3.16 -6.15
C THR A 15 11.49 -1.83 -5.42
N ASP A 16 12.52 -1.03 -5.69
CA ASP A 16 12.66 0.32 -5.16
C ASP A 16 11.87 1.37 -5.99
N MET A 17 11.15 0.95 -7.04
CA MET A 17 10.34 1.86 -7.86
C MET A 17 9.29 2.60 -7.03
N VAL A 18 8.67 1.96 -6.04
CA VAL A 18 7.66 2.57 -5.18
C VAL A 18 8.22 3.74 -4.34
N LYS A 19 9.52 3.68 -4.03
CA LYS A 19 10.26 4.75 -3.33
C LYS A 19 10.64 5.89 -4.27
N LYS A 20 10.95 5.57 -5.53
CA LYS A 20 11.34 6.54 -6.57
C LYS A 20 10.16 7.29 -7.15
N ASP A 21 9.04 6.61 -7.37
CA ASP A 21 7.81 7.15 -7.93
C ASP A 21 6.61 6.77 -7.05
N GLY A 22 6.18 7.71 -6.20
CA GLY A 22 5.02 7.51 -5.33
C GLY A 22 3.67 7.52 -6.07
N ASN A 23 3.65 7.83 -7.37
CA ASN A 23 2.46 7.82 -8.22
C ASN A 23 2.47 6.68 -9.24
N ILE A 24 3.43 5.75 -9.14
CA ILE A 24 3.42 4.56 -9.98
C ILE A 24 2.16 3.74 -9.70
N ASP A 25 1.50 3.30 -10.77
CA ASP A 25 0.33 2.44 -10.65
C ASP A 25 0.79 1.01 -10.40
N LEU A 26 0.65 0.53 -9.17
CA LEU A 26 1.14 -0.78 -8.73
C LEU A 26 0.46 -1.94 -9.46
N VAL A 27 -0.79 -1.74 -9.93
CA VAL A 27 -1.57 -2.78 -10.59
C VAL A 27 -1.24 -2.83 -12.07
N GLU A 28 -1.28 -1.70 -12.77
CA GLU A 28 -0.97 -1.60 -14.20
C GLU A 28 0.50 -1.88 -14.49
N SER A 29 1.40 -1.55 -13.55
CA SER A 29 2.83 -1.89 -13.67
C SER A 29 3.17 -3.32 -13.27
N HIS A 30 2.17 -4.14 -12.90
CA HIS A 30 2.35 -5.51 -12.40
C HIS A 30 3.29 -5.62 -11.20
N LEU A 31 3.36 -4.57 -10.36
CA LEU A 31 4.12 -4.59 -9.11
C LEU A 31 3.34 -5.25 -7.97
N ILE A 32 2.01 -5.14 -7.99
CA ILE A 32 1.11 -5.83 -7.07
C ILE A 32 0.15 -6.73 -7.84
N ASP A 33 0.19 -8.01 -7.50
CA ASP A 33 -0.80 -8.99 -7.89
C ASP A 33 -1.90 -9.15 -6.83
N SER A 34 -2.88 -10.01 -7.12
CA SER A 34 -3.98 -10.30 -6.18
C SER A 34 -3.49 -10.78 -4.81
N PHE A 35 -2.34 -11.46 -4.74
CA PHE A 35 -1.71 -11.89 -3.48
C PHE A 35 -0.98 -10.76 -2.77
N GLY A 36 -0.16 -9.98 -3.50
CA GLY A 36 0.52 -8.82 -2.94
C GLY A 36 -0.44 -7.78 -2.35
N PHE A 37 -1.66 -7.70 -2.87
CA PHE A 37 -2.72 -6.88 -2.26
C PHE A 37 -3.12 -7.38 -0.87
N ILE A 38 -3.33 -8.68 -0.69
CA ILE A 38 -3.67 -9.25 0.63
C ILE A 38 -2.50 -9.11 1.61
N GLU A 39 -1.26 -9.31 1.14
CA GLU A 39 -0.05 -9.11 1.94
C GLU A 39 0.11 -7.65 2.37
N LEU A 40 -0.18 -6.70 1.48
CA LEU A 40 -0.16 -5.28 1.79
C LEU A 40 -1.17 -4.95 2.90
N LEU A 41 -2.40 -5.46 2.80
CA LEU A 41 -3.42 -5.24 3.82
C LEU A 41 -2.98 -5.79 5.19
N ALA A 42 -2.47 -7.03 5.20
CA ALA A 42 -1.99 -7.68 6.42
C ALA A 42 -0.79 -6.95 7.04
N ALA A 43 0.18 -6.52 6.22
CA ALA A 43 1.34 -5.78 6.68
C ALA A 43 0.95 -4.40 7.25
N ILE A 44 -0.04 -3.73 6.65
CA ILE A 44 -0.56 -2.47 7.17
C ILE A 44 -1.32 -2.70 8.50
N GLU A 45 -2.13 -3.75 8.58
CA GLU A 45 -2.79 -4.17 9.82
C GLU A 45 -1.78 -4.37 10.95
N GLU A 46 -0.67 -5.06 10.68
CA GLU A 46 0.38 -5.34 11.67
C GLU A 46 1.18 -4.08 12.05
N GLU A 47 1.62 -3.28 11.08
CA GLU A 47 2.49 -2.12 11.32
C GLU A 47 1.75 -0.89 11.85
N PHE A 48 0.49 -0.70 11.47
CA PHE A 48 -0.30 0.48 11.83
C PHE A 48 -1.48 0.16 12.75
N GLY A 49 -1.83 -1.11 12.94
CA GLY A 49 -2.95 -1.51 13.81
C GLY A 49 -4.32 -1.14 13.26
N ILE A 50 -4.46 -0.93 11.94
CA ILE A 50 -5.72 -0.58 11.29
C ILE A 50 -6.30 -1.83 10.64
N GLU A 51 -7.49 -2.26 11.05
CA GLU A 51 -8.23 -3.33 10.37
C GLU A 51 -8.67 -2.85 8.97
N LEU A 52 -8.21 -3.53 7.92
CA LEU A 52 -8.46 -3.19 6.53
C LEU A 52 -9.16 -4.34 5.81
N ALA A 53 -10.48 -4.24 5.73
CA ALA A 53 -11.24 -5.21 4.95
C ALA A 53 -11.10 -4.94 3.44
N PRO A 54 -10.94 -5.98 2.59
CA PRO A 54 -10.92 -5.83 1.14
C PRO A 54 -12.26 -5.30 0.56
N THR A 55 -13.32 -5.27 1.36
CA THR A 55 -14.60 -4.64 1.03
C THR A 55 -14.60 -3.11 1.22
N GLU A 56 -13.70 -2.59 2.05
CA GLU A 56 -13.59 -1.15 2.35
C GLU A 56 -12.51 -0.44 1.52
N ILE A 57 -11.57 -1.22 0.98
CA ILE A 57 -10.53 -0.73 0.08
C ILE A 57 -10.87 -1.16 -1.34
N THR A 58 -10.85 -0.19 -2.25
CA THR A 58 -10.89 -0.48 -3.68
C THR A 58 -9.49 -0.53 -4.26
N ARG A 59 -9.34 -1.16 -5.43
CA ARG A 59 -8.08 -1.12 -6.19
C ARG A 59 -7.64 0.31 -6.50
N GLU A 60 -8.59 1.24 -6.64
CA GLU A 60 -8.27 2.64 -6.91
C GLU A 60 -7.66 3.34 -5.70
N ASP A 61 -8.05 2.98 -4.47
CA ASP A 61 -7.52 3.55 -3.23
C ASP A 61 -6.08 3.09 -2.95
N VAL A 62 -5.72 1.92 -3.43
CA VAL A 62 -4.37 1.35 -3.29
C VAL A 62 -3.57 1.34 -4.59
N ALA A 63 -4.06 2.03 -5.63
CA ALA A 63 -3.44 1.99 -6.96
C ALA A 63 -2.01 2.53 -6.95
N THR A 64 -1.71 3.48 -6.06
CA THR A 64 -0.37 4.08 -5.96
C THR A 64 0.07 4.19 -4.50
N PRO A 65 1.39 4.21 -4.22
CA PRO A 65 1.91 4.43 -2.87
C PRO A 65 1.32 5.68 -2.20
N ASN A 66 1.22 6.79 -2.93
CA ASN A 66 0.66 8.02 -2.39
C ASN A 66 -0.83 7.90 -2.03
N LYS A 67 -1.63 7.16 -2.81
CA LYS A 67 -3.04 6.96 -2.47
C LYS A 67 -3.22 6.11 -1.22
N ILE A 68 -2.40 5.08 -1.05
CA ILE A 68 -2.39 4.27 0.17
C ILE A 68 -2.07 5.15 1.38
N ILE A 69 -1.03 5.99 1.29
CA ILE A 69 -0.67 6.94 2.36
C ILE A 69 -1.84 7.88 2.67
N GLU A 70 -2.48 8.43 1.65
CA GLU A 70 -3.64 9.32 1.82
C GLU A 70 -4.79 8.58 2.51
N TYR A 71 -5.07 7.34 2.11
CA TYR A 71 -6.09 6.50 2.71
C TYR A 71 -5.82 6.25 4.20
N LEU A 72 -4.60 5.86 4.55
CA LEU A 72 -4.21 5.63 5.96
C LEU A 72 -4.22 6.91 6.80
N THR A 73 -3.82 8.03 6.20
CA THR A 73 -3.87 9.35 6.86
C THR A 73 -5.32 9.76 7.14
N LYS A 74 -6.24 9.51 6.20
CA LYS A 74 -7.68 9.75 6.38
C LYS A 74 -8.31 8.88 7.46
N ARG A 75 -7.83 7.65 7.64
CA ARG A 75 -8.29 6.70 8.66
C ARG A 75 -7.79 7.05 10.07
N GLY A 76 -6.86 8.00 10.21
CA GLY A 76 -6.47 8.59 11.50
C GLY A 76 -5.19 8.04 12.12
N CYS A 77 -4.34 7.32 11.39
CA CYS A 77 -2.99 7.04 11.87
C CYS A 77 -2.16 8.32 11.85
N GLN A 78 -1.49 8.63 12.97
CA GLN A 78 -0.57 9.76 13.13
C GLN A 78 0.79 9.24 13.60
#